data_AF-A0A399SUX0-F1
#
_entry.id   AF-A0A399SUX0-F1
#
_cell.length_a   1.000
_cell.length_b   1.000
_cell.length_c   1.000
_cell.angle_alpha   90.00
_cell.angle_beta   90.00
_cell.angle_gamma   90.00
#
_symmetry.space_group_name_H-M   'P 1'
#
loop_
_entity.id
_entity.type
_entity.pdbx_description
1 polymer ?
#
loop_
_entity_poly.entity_id
_entity_poly.type
_entity_poly.pdbx_seq_one_letter_code
_entity_poly.pdbx_strand_id
1 'polypeptide(L)'
;RGLERLRRERGDDRPSRRERAVTRILRRRRADLQALRSQGLGWRGGLVLGWAGMRGVVTLAAAQSLPSETPYRAQLVLIAFTVAIVSLLVNGGTLPAVIRLSGIRGSDAVEDQRQLAALVSELADAGIRAVDEGVRQLPEGTVVEDEVVERVRRDTAMKAEWVTERAEAMAADDGAPLSPRAAYLLLRRHVLDAERAALLEARGTGEHPSRVLARAQRMLDQEEARLGRQAEAG
;
A
#
# COMPACT_ATOMS: atom_id res chain seq x y z
N ARG A 1 -52.00 25.72 30.21
CA ARG A 1 -50.69 26.29 30.62
C ARG A 1 -49.59 25.21 30.65
N GLY A 2 -49.40 24.43 29.57
CA GLY A 2 -48.49 23.27 29.60
C GLY A 2 -47.77 22.93 28.30
N LEU A 3 -47.87 23.75 27.25
CA LEU A 3 -47.26 23.45 25.94
C LEU A 3 -46.23 24.50 25.48
N GLU A 4 -46.03 25.59 26.23
CA GLU A 4 -45.00 26.60 25.91
C GLU A 4 -43.63 26.32 26.53
N ARG A 5 -43.50 25.33 27.42
CA ARG A 5 -42.21 24.99 28.05
C ARG A 5 -41.35 24.02 27.24
N LEU A 6 -41.91 23.31 26.27
CA LEU A 6 -41.15 22.34 25.44
C LEU A 6 -40.52 22.97 24.18
N ARG A 7 -40.69 24.28 23.95
CA ARG A 7 -40.10 24.99 22.80
C ARG A 7 -38.77 25.69 23.11
N ARG A 8 -38.31 25.63 24.37
CA ARG A 8 -37.08 26.32 24.82
C ARG A 8 -35.83 25.44 24.91
N GLU A 9 -35.91 24.14 24.63
CA GLU A 9 -34.78 23.21 24.76
C GLU A 9 -34.29 22.56 23.46
N ARG A 10 -34.75 23.02 22.28
CA ARG A 10 -33.99 22.77 21.03
C ARG A 10 -33.06 23.94 20.78
N GLY A 11 -32.04 24.02 21.63
CA GLY A 11 -30.82 24.74 21.31
C GLY A 11 -30.31 24.22 19.97
N ASP A 12 -30.09 25.16 19.04
CA ASP A 12 -29.50 24.92 17.74
C ASP A 12 -28.03 24.51 17.95
N ASP A 13 -27.78 23.25 18.34
CA ASP A 13 -26.45 22.62 18.43
C ASP A 13 -25.91 22.33 17.01
N ARG A 14 -25.97 23.33 16.12
CA ARG A 14 -25.29 23.30 14.83
C ARG A 14 -23.87 23.79 15.06
N PRO A 15 -22.85 22.91 15.06
CA PRO A 15 -21.49 23.33 15.31
C PRO A 15 -21.10 24.39 14.28
N SER A 16 -20.63 25.53 14.80
CA SER A 16 -20.28 26.71 14.02
C SER A 16 -19.23 26.33 12.97
N ARG A 17 -19.22 27.00 11.79
CA ARG A 17 -18.23 26.69 10.71
C ARG A 17 -16.78 26.66 11.22
N ARG A 18 -16.47 27.41 12.28
CA ARG A 18 -15.17 27.43 12.97
C ARG A 18 -14.86 26.13 13.69
N GLU A 19 -15.81 25.52 14.40
CA GLU A 19 -15.60 24.24 15.11
C GLU A 19 -15.33 23.08 14.16
N ARG A 20 -15.99 23.06 12.99
CA ARG A 20 -15.72 22.05 11.94
C ARG A 20 -14.32 22.21 11.33
N ALA A 21 -13.82 23.45 11.21
CA ALA A 21 -12.47 23.71 10.72
C ALA A 21 -11.41 23.27 11.75
N VAL A 22 -11.63 23.59 13.03
CA VAL A 22 -10.72 23.22 14.14
C VAL A 22 -10.64 21.70 14.30
N THR A 23 -11.77 20.99 14.29
CA THR A 23 -11.81 19.53 14.37
C THR A 23 -11.09 18.84 13.20
N ARG A 24 -11.17 19.41 11.99
CA ARG A 24 -10.47 18.91 10.80
C ARG A 24 -8.95 19.07 10.91
N ILE A 25 -8.49 20.23 11.38
CA ILE A 25 -7.04 20.51 11.59
C ILE A 25 -6.46 19.60 12.67
N LEU A 26 -7.18 19.39 13.78
CA LEU A 26 -6.73 18.52 14.86
C LEU A 26 -6.68 17.04 14.47
N ARG A 27 -7.66 16.57 13.67
CA ARG A 27 -7.63 15.20 13.11
C ARG A 27 -6.43 15.01 12.17
N ARG A 28 -6.17 15.97 11.28
CA ARG A 28 -5.03 15.90 10.35
C ARG A 28 -3.70 15.87 11.09
N ARG A 29 -3.49 16.75 12.07
CA ARG A 29 -2.25 16.74 12.87
C ARG A 29 -2.07 15.47 13.69
N ARG A 30 -3.14 14.87 14.23
CA ARG A 30 -3.03 13.57 14.94
C ARG A 30 -2.67 12.42 13.99
N ALA A 31 -3.30 12.37 12.82
CA ALA A 31 -3.00 11.38 11.79
C ALA A 31 -1.54 11.52 11.30
N ASP A 32 -1.09 12.74 11.04
CA ASP A 32 0.30 13.02 10.63
C ASP A 32 1.29 12.60 11.72
N LEU A 33 1.00 12.84 13.00
CA LEU A 33 1.85 12.41 14.12
C LEU A 33 1.88 10.88 14.31
N GLN A 34 0.77 10.19 14.05
CA GLN A 34 0.70 8.73 14.07
C GLN A 34 1.45 8.12 12.88
N ALA A 35 1.32 8.71 11.69
CA ALA A 35 2.06 8.34 10.49
C ALA A 35 3.58 8.55 10.68
N LEU A 36 3.99 9.69 11.24
CA LEU A 36 5.42 9.94 11.54
C LEU A 36 5.99 8.97 12.59
N ARG A 37 5.18 8.56 13.58
CA ARG A 37 5.59 7.56 14.59
C ARG A 37 5.70 6.15 14.03
N SER A 38 4.94 5.81 12.99
CA SER A 38 4.94 4.48 12.35
C SER A 38 5.96 4.40 11.21
N GLN A 39 6.25 5.51 10.52
CA GLN A 39 7.21 5.59 9.41
C GLN A 39 8.66 5.86 9.84
N GLY A 40 8.86 6.46 11.02
CA GLY A 40 10.20 6.73 11.55
C GLY A 40 10.76 5.48 12.23
N LEU A 41 11.85 4.94 11.69
CA LEU A 41 12.80 4.07 12.38
C LEU A 41 12.82 4.41 13.88
N GLY A 42 12.14 3.59 14.70
CA GLY A 42 11.96 3.92 16.11
C GLY A 42 13.30 4.12 16.83
N TRP A 43 13.29 4.47 18.11
CA TRP A 43 14.50 4.52 18.95
C TRP A 43 15.47 3.34 18.75
N ARG A 44 14.94 2.16 18.36
CA ARG A 44 15.68 0.97 17.96
C ARG A 44 16.49 1.13 16.67
N GLY A 45 15.94 1.76 15.63
CA GLY A 45 16.66 2.10 14.40
C GLY A 45 17.77 3.12 14.64
N GLY A 46 17.53 4.11 15.51
CA GLY A 46 18.56 5.03 15.99
C GLY A 46 19.66 4.34 16.80
N LEU A 47 19.28 3.35 17.64
CA LEU A 47 20.23 2.51 18.38
C LEU A 47 21.08 1.65 17.44
N VAL A 48 20.48 1.03 16.42
CA VAL A 48 21.20 0.23 15.41
C VAL A 48 22.14 1.09 14.57
N LEU A 49 21.70 2.28 14.14
CA LEU A 49 22.54 3.21 13.37
C LEU A 49 23.70 3.76 14.21
N GLY A 50 23.45 4.07 15.49
CA GLY A 50 24.49 4.51 16.43
C GLY A 50 25.48 3.39 16.81
N TRP A 51 25.01 2.14 16.87
CA TRP A 51 25.85 0.98 17.17
C TRP A 51 26.70 0.53 15.98
N ALA A 52 26.17 0.64 14.76
CA ALA A 52 26.90 0.35 13.52
C ALA A 52 27.98 1.40 13.20
N GLY A 53 27.83 2.66 13.66
CA GLY A 53 28.74 3.76 13.33
C GLY A 53 29.95 3.94 14.28
N MET A 54 29.87 3.55 15.55
CA MET A 54 30.89 3.90 16.56
C MET A 54 31.98 2.85 16.80
N ARG A 55 31.87 1.63 16.25
CA ARG A 55 32.78 0.53 16.60
C ARG A 55 33.61 0.09 15.41
N GLY A 56 34.74 0.79 15.20
CA GLY A 56 35.77 0.36 14.24
C GLY A 56 36.77 1.46 13.91
N VAL A 57 36.27 2.66 13.61
CA VAL A 57 37.13 3.79 13.21
C VAL A 57 37.99 4.30 14.37
N VAL A 58 37.47 4.31 15.60
CA VAL A 58 38.18 4.83 16.78
C VAL A 58 39.36 3.94 17.18
N THR A 59 39.22 2.61 17.11
CA THR A 59 40.30 1.67 17.42
C THR A 59 41.39 1.70 16.34
N LEU A 60 41.00 1.84 15.07
CA LEU A 60 41.94 1.97 13.95
C LEU A 60 42.70 3.30 13.99
N ALA A 61 42.01 4.40 14.37
CA ALA A 61 42.62 5.72 14.56
C ALA A 61 43.61 5.72 15.74
N ALA A 62 43.23 5.13 16.88
CA ALA A 62 44.11 5.02 18.04
C ALA A 62 45.36 4.18 17.76
N ALA A 63 45.25 3.12 16.94
CA ALA A 63 46.39 2.30 16.51
C ALA A 63 47.36 3.08 15.60
N GLN A 64 46.85 3.99 14.76
CA GLN A 64 47.67 4.85 13.90
C GLN A 64 48.36 5.99 14.66
N SER A 65 47.83 6.42 15.81
CA SER A 65 48.42 7.47 16.66
C SER A 65 49.65 7.04 17.46
N LEU A 66 50.08 5.78 17.39
CA LEU A 66 51.28 5.30 18.09
C LEU A 66 52.57 5.87 17.46
N PRO A 67 53.47 6.50 18.26
CA PRO A 67 54.76 7.04 17.79
C PRO A 67 55.65 5.98 17.13
N SER A 68 56.45 6.39 16.14
CA SER A 68 57.33 5.50 15.35
C SER A 68 58.41 4.79 16.19
N GLU A 69 58.79 5.37 17.33
CA GLU A 69 59.82 4.85 18.25
C GLU A 69 59.34 3.70 19.16
N THR A 70 58.09 3.24 19.02
CA THR A 70 57.53 2.22 19.91
C THR A 70 58.09 0.82 19.56
N PRO A 71 58.71 0.10 20.51
CA PRO A 71 59.13 -1.28 20.28
C PRO A 71 57.94 -2.15 19.88
N TYR A 72 58.12 -3.04 18.90
CA TYR A 72 57.09 -3.97 18.42
C TYR A 72 55.82 -3.33 17.82
N ARG A 73 55.91 -2.07 17.34
CA ARG A 73 54.79 -1.35 16.71
C ARG A 73 54.10 -2.14 15.61
N ALA A 74 54.85 -2.83 14.74
CA ALA A 74 54.28 -3.64 13.67
C ALA A 74 53.44 -4.81 14.21
N GLN A 75 53.89 -5.50 15.27
CA GLN A 75 53.09 -6.56 15.91
C GLN A 75 51.82 -5.99 16.57
N LEU A 76 51.92 -4.85 17.26
CA LEU A 76 50.77 -4.22 17.92
C LEU A 76 49.71 -3.75 16.93
N VAL A 77 50.11 -3.19 15.79
CA VAL A 77 49.20 -2.80 14.71
C VAL A 77 48.54 -4.03 14.09
N LEU A 78 49.28 -5.13 13.87
CA LEU A 78 48.72 -6.38 13.35
C LEU A 78 47.69 -6.99 14.31
N ILE A 79 47.97 -7.00 15.61
CA ILE A 79 47.05 -7.48 16.63
C ILE A 79 45.79 -6.61 16.67
N ALA A 80 45.94 -5.28 16.67
CA ALA A 80 44.80 -4.36 16.67
C ALA A 80 43.91 -4.54 15.42
N PHE A 81 44.53 -4.73 14.25
CA PHE A 81 43.82 -4.98 13.00
C PHE A 81 43.08 -6.32 13.01
N THR A 82 43.74 -7.37 13.50
CA THR A 82 43.14 -8.71 13.62
C THR A 82 41.96 -8.71 14.58
N VAL A 83 42.11 -8.09 15.76
CA VAL A 83 41.03 -7.94 16.74
C VAL A 83 39.87 -7.13 16.18
N ALA A 84 40.15 -6.07 15.41
CA ALA A 84 39.11 -5.28 14.76
C ALA A 84 38.32 -6.12 13.73
N ILE A 85 38.98 -6.90 12.88
CA ILE A 85 38.34 -7.78 11.89
C ILE A 85 37.51 -8.86 12.58
N VAL A 86 38.08 -9.57 13.57
CA VAL A 86 37.37 -10.62 14.30
C VAL A 86 36.15 -10.04 15.02
N SER A 87 36.29 -8.87 15.63
CA SER A 87 35.16 -8.15 16.25
C SER A 87 34.11 -7.75 15.23
N LEU A 88 34.51 -7.35 14.02
CA LEU A 88 33.58 -7.01 12.93
C LEU A 88 32.83 -8.24 12.43
N LEU A 89 33.49 -9.39 12.29
CA LEU A 89 32.84 -10.63 11.85
C LEU A 89 31.85 -11.15 12.91
N VAL A 90 32.25 -11.14 14.18
CA VAL A 90 31.39 -11.61 15.29
C VAL A 90 30.20 -10.66 15.52
N ASN A 91 30.41 -9.34 15.46
CA ASN A 91 29.33 -8.35 15.60
C ASN A 91 28.47 -8.21 14.32
N GLY A 92 29.07 -8.37 13.13
CA GLY A 92 28.37 -8.33 11.85
C GLY A 92 27.48 -9.55 11.62
N GLY A 93 27.88 -10.72 12.12
CA GLY A 93 27.07 -11.94 12.10
C GLY A 93 25.94 -11.96 13.12
N THR A 94 26.01 -11.15 14.19
CA THR A 94 24.96 -11.06 15.22
C THR A 94 23.89 -10.02 14.89
N LEU A 95 24.15 -9.05 14.01
CA LEU A 95 23.17 -8.06 13.54
C LEU A 95 21.92 -8.71 12.88
N PRO A 96 22.04 -9.68 11.96
CA PRO A 96 20.88 -10.34 11.34
C PRO A 96 20.01 -11.09 12.37
N ALA A 97 20.65 -11.70 13.37
CA ALA A 97 19.97 -12.39 14.46
C ALA A 97 19.23 -11.40 15.37
N VAL A 98 19.85 -10.28 15.71
CA VAL A 98 19.22 -9.21 16.50
C VAL A 98 18.10 -8.53 15.72
N ILE A 99 18.25 -8.23 14.42
CA ILE A 99 17.17 -7.67 13.58
C ILE A 99 15.95 -8.61 13.56
N ARG A 100 16.17 -9.92 13.39
CA ARG A 100 15.11 -10.94 13.48
C ARG A 100 14.45 -10.99 14.84
N LEU A 101 15.20 -10.83 15.93
CA LEU A 101 14.69 -10.90 17.30
C LEU A 101 14.06 -9.58 17.79
N SER A 102 14.42 -8.45 17.18
CA SER A 102 13.99 -7.09 17.60
C SER A 102 12.60 -6.70 17.11
N GLY A 103 12.00 -7.47 16.20
CA GLY A 103 10.67 -7.19 15.67
C GLY A 103 10.54 -5.83 14.97
N ILE A 104 11.64 -5.25 14.47
CA ILE A 104 11.62 -4.02 13.67
C ILE A 104 11.14 -4.40 12.27
N ARG A 105 9.84 -4.65 12.15
CA ARG A 105 9.16 -4.64 10.87
C ARG A 105 9.11 -3.17 10.43
N GLY A 106 9.59 -2.86 9.22
CA GLY A 106 9.06 -1.70 8.48
C GLY A 106 7.53 -1.80 8.43
N SER A 107 6.83 -0.69 8.15
CA SER A 107 5.36 -0.60 8.23
C SER A 107 4.68 -1.93 7.89
N ASP A 108 3.87 -2.44 8.81
CA ASP A 108 3.25 -3.75 8.69
C ASP A 108 2.41 -3.75 7.41
N ALA A 109 2.91 -4.38 6.34
CA ALA A 109 2.32 -4.31 5.01
C ALA A 109 0.88 -4.80 4.99
N VAL A 110 0.53 -5.73 5.90
CA VAL A 110 -0.84 -6.20 6.09
C VAL A 110 -1.71 -5.09 6.69
N GLU A 111 -1.19 -4.38 7.68
CA GLU A 111 -1.88 -3.25 8.31
C GLU A 111 -2.05 -2.07 7.34
N ASP A 112 -1.03 -1.74 6.55
CA ASP A 112 -1.12 -0.70 5.52
C ASP A 112 -2.21 -1.03 4.47
N GLN A 113 -2.32 -2.31 4.07
CA GLN A 113 -3.35 -2.75 3.14
C GLN A 113 -4.75 -2.76 3.76
N ARG A 114 -4.88 -3.10 5.05
CA ARG A 114 -6.16 -2.96 5.77
C ARG A 114 -6.61 -1.50 5.86
N GLN A 115 -5.70 -0.59 6.15
CA GLN A 115 -6.00 0.85 6.18
C GLN A 115 -6.40 1.36 4.79
N LEU A 116 -5.72 0.90 3.73
CA LEU A 116 -6.11 1.20 2.36
C LEU A 116 -7.50 0.67 2.03
N ALA A 117 -7.83 -0.58 2.38
CA ALA A 117 -9.15 -1.15 2.17
C ALA A 117 -10.25 -0.35 2.87
N ALA A 118 -10.04 0.02 4.14
CA ALA A 118 -10.98 0.84 4.90
C ALA A 118 -11.21 2.21 4.22
N LEU A 119 -10.13 2.87 3.79
CA LEU A 119 -10.23 4.16 3.10
C LEU A 119 -10.96 4.02 1.76
N VAL A 120 -10.64 3.02 0.94
CA VAL A 120 -11.28 2.82 -0.36
C VAL A 120 -12.77 2.50 -0.19
N SER A 121 -13.16 1.73 0.83
CA SER A 121 -14.57 1.48 1.15
C SER A 121 -15.31 2.78 1.49
N GLU A 122 -14.72 3.66 2.31
CA GLU A 122 -15.32 4.97 2.64
C GLU A 122 -15.48 5.85 1.38
N LEU A 123 -14.49 5.83 0.50
CA LEU A 123 -14.54 6.56 -0.78
C LEU A 123 -15.61 6.01 -1.72
N ALA A 124 -15.77 4.68 -1.79
CA ALA A 124 -16.79 4.04 -2.60
C ALA A 124 -18.20 4.40 -2.10
N ASP A 125 -18.43 4.34 -0.79
CA ASP A 125 -19.70 4.77 -0.18
C ASP A 125 -20.02 6.24 -0.50
N ALA A 126 -19.02 7.12 -0.43
CA ALA A 126 -19.18 8.52 -0.80
C ALA A 126 -19.53 8.67 -2.29
N GLY A 127 -18.86 7.92 -3.17
CA GLY A 127 -19.15 7.89 -4.61
C GLY A 127 -20.56 7.39 -4.92
N ILE A 128 -20.98 6.28 -4.31
CA ILE A 128 -22.32 5.69 -4.46
C ILE A 128 -23.40 6.69 -4.02
N ARG A 129 -23.23 7.38 -2.88
CA ARG A 129 -24.16 8.43 -2.45
C ARG A 129 -24.22 9.62 -3.41
N ALA A 130 -23.12 9.91 -4.11
CA ALA A 130 -23.06 11.01 -5.07
C ALA A 130 -23.73 10.68 -6.41
N VAL A 131 -24.06 9.42 -6.69
CA VAL A 131 -24.66 9.01 -7.97
C VAL A 131 -26.00 9.73 -8.21
N ASP A 132 -26.89 9.79 -7.21
CA ASP A 132 -28.20 10.46 -7.36
C ASP A 132 -28.07 11.97 -7.59
N GLU A 133 -27.04 12.58 -7.04
CA GLU A 133 -26.70 13.98 -7.30
C GLU A 133 -26.16 14.16 -8.72
N GLY A 134 -25.28 13.26 -9.15
CA GLY A 134 -24.73 13.26 -10.50
C GLY A 134 -25.81 13.14 -11.57
N VAL A 135 -26.80 12.26 -11.37
CA VAL A 135 -27.95 12.12 -12.27
C VAL A 135 -28.74 13.43 -12.37
N ARG A 136 -28.94 14.15 -11.26
CA ARG A 136 -29.66 15.43 -11.23
C ARG A 136 -28.91 16.58 -11.89
N GLN A 137 -27.59 16.48 -12.03
CA GLN A 137 -26.74 17.51 -12.65
C GLN A 137 -26.50 17.30 -14.15
N LEU A 138 -27.10 16.27 -14.75
CA LEU A 138 -26.95 16.00 -16.17
C LEU A 138 -27.62 17.09 -17.03
N PRO A 139 -27.12 17.32 -18.27
CA PRO A 139 -27.73 18.28 -19.18
C PRO A 139 -29.22 18.02 -19.39
N GLU A 140 -30.02 19.09 -19.53
CA GLU A 140 -31.46 18.99 -19.79
C GLU A 140 -31.73 18.11 -21.02
N GLY A 141 -32.68 17.19 -20.89
CA GLY A 141 -33.03 16.21 -21.93
C GLY A 141 -32.23 14.90 -21.88
N THR A 142 -31.26 14.76 -20.98
CA THR A 142 -30.55 13.48 -20.78
C THR A 142 -31.44 12.50 -20.02
N VAL A 143 -31.90 11.45 -20.69
CA VAL A 143 -32.61 10.33 -20.05
C VAL A 143 -31.57 9.29 -19.65
N VAL A 144 -31.50 9.01 -18.35
CA VAL A 144 -30.64 7.93 -17.82
C VAL A 144 -31.53 6.78 -17.38
N GLU A 145 -31.29 5.61 -17.96
CA GLU A 145 -31.92 4.38 -17.53
C GLU A 145 -31.42 3.94 -16.17
N ASP A 146 -32.30 3.38 -15.35
CA ASP A 146 -31.99 2.90 -14.00
C ASP A 146 -30.87 1.85 -14.01
N GLU A 147 -30.78 1.04 -15.08
CA GLU A 147 -29.71 0.06 -15.25
C GLU A 147 -28.31 0.71 -15.30
N VAL A 148 -28.19 1.89 -15.90
CA VAL A 148 -26.91 2.62 -15.99
C VAL A 148 -26.51 3.15 -14.62
N VAL A 149 -27.47 3.67 -13.86
CA VAL A 149 -27.26 4.12 -12.48
C VAL A 149 -26.78 2.96 -11.62
N GLU A 150 -27.47 1.83 -11.67
CA GLU A 150 -27.11 0.62 -10.93
C GLU A 150 -25.78 0.03 -11.37
N ARG A 151 -25.43 0.14 -12.66
CA ARG A 151 -24.12 -0.26 -13.17
C ARG A 151 -23.01 0.57 -12.54
N VAL A 152 -23.15 1.89 -12.49
CA VAL A 152 -22.15 2.78 -11.86
C VAL A 152 -22.00 2.47 -10.36
N ARG A 153 -23.10 2.20 -9.66
CA ARG A 153 -23.08 1.80 -8.24
C ARG A 153 -22.33 0.48 -8.05
N ARG A 154 -22.66 -0.55 -8.83
CA ARG A 154 -22.00 -1.86 -8.79
C ARG A 154 -20.52 -1.77 -9.11
N ASP A 155 -20.14 -1.06 -10.16
CA ASP A 155 -18.73 -0.90 -10.55
C ASP A 155 -17.91 -0.22 -9.44
N THR A 156 -18.52 0.76 -8.75
CA THR A 156 -17.91 1.46 -7.61
C THR A 156 -17.75 0.54 -6.40
N ALA A 157 -18.77 -0.24 -6.08
CA ALA A 157 -18.73 -1.21 -4.98
C ALA A 157 -17.71 -2.33 -5.24
N MET A 158 -17.74 -2.91 -6.43
CA MET A 158 -16.83 -3.99 -6.85
C MET A 158 -15.36 -3.57 -6.75
N LYS A 159 -15.04 -2.32 -7.09
CA LYS A 159 -13.69 -1.78 -6.92
C LYS A 159 -13.25 -1.78 -5.46
N ALA A 160 -14.12 -1.44 -4.51
CA ALA A 160 -13.79 -1.46 -3.09
C ALA A 160 -13.64 -2.90 -2.57
N GLU A 161 -14.54 -3.79 -2.96
CA GLU A 161 -14.49 -5.21 -2.62
C GLU A 161 -13.14 -5.83 -3.03
N TRP A 162 -12.63 -5.54 -4.23
CA TRP A 162 -11.32 -6.05 -4.67
C TRP A 162 -10.13 -5.61 -3.82
N VAL A 163 -10.20 -4.43 -3.19
CA VAL A 163 -9.15 -3.93 -2.29
C VAL A 163 -9.29 -4.58 -0.92
N THR A 164 -10.51 -4.77 -0.43
CA THR A 164 -10.81 -5.48 0.82
C THR A 164 -10.37 -6.94 0.74
N GLU A 165 -10.78 -7.66 -0.31
CA GLU A 165 -10.37 -9.06 -0.53
C GLU A 165 -8.85 -9.21 -0.61
N ARG A 166 -8.15 -8.19 -1.11
CA ARG A 166 -6.69 -8.19 -1.13
C ARG A 166 -6.11 -8.09 0.27
N ALA A 167 -6.61 -7.18 1.10
CA ALA A 167 -6.16 -7.05 2.49
C ALA A 167 -6.44 -8.33 3.28
N GLU A 168 -7.56 -9.00 3.00
CA GLU A 168 -7.92 -10.29 3.57
C GLU A 168 -6.99 -11.41 3.09
N ALA A 169 -6.71 -11.50 1.79
CA ALA A 169 -5.81 -12.50 1.22
C ALA A 169 -4.38 -12.37 1.77
N MET A 170 -3.89 -11.16 1.98
CA MET A 170 -2.58 -10.93 2.61
C MET A 170 -2.54 -11.28 4.10
N ALA A 171 -3.69 -11.28 4.77
CA ALA A 171 -3.82 -11.66 6.17
C ALA A 171 -4.17 -13.15 6.36
N ALA A 172 -4.51 -13.85 5.28
CA ALA A 172 -4.91 -15.25 5.31
C ALA A 172 -3.70 -16.17 5.53
N ASP A 173 -3.93 -17.30 6.20
CA ASP A 173 -2.90 -18.31 6.46
C ASP A 173 -2.78 -19.27 5.27
N ASP A 174 -1.65 -19.99 5.19
CA ASP A 174 -1.41 -20.97 4.12
C ASP A 174 -2.49 -22.07 4.15
N GLY A 175 -3.32 -22.13 3.11
CA GLY A 175 -4.43 -23.08 2.98
C GLY A 175 -5.84 -22.46 3.01
N ALA A 176 -5.95 -21.14 3.09
CA ALA A 176 -7.24 -20.47 2.88
C ALA A 176 -7.82 -20.80 1.48
N PRO A 177 -9.16 -20.89 1.35
CA PRO A 177 -9.82 -21.06 0.06
C PRO A 177 -9.41 -19.97 -0.94
N LEU A 178 -9.47 -20.27 -2.24
CA LEU A 178 -9.28 -19.27 -3.29
C LEU A 178 -10.24 -18.10 -3.07
N SER A 179 -9.69 -16.88 -3.00
CA SER A 179 -10.50 -15.68 -2.90
C SER A 179 -11.35 -15.49 -4.17
N PRO A 180 -12.53 -14.85 -4.08
CA PRO A 180 -13.34 -14.54 -5.26
C PRO A 180 -12.55 -13.81 -6.34
N ARG A 181 -11.69 -12.86 -5.98
CA ARG A 181 -10.73 -12.22 -6.90
C ARG A 181 -9.77 -13.20 -7.55
N ALA A 182 -9.16 -14.12 -6.80
CA ALA A 182 -8.27 -15.13 -7.38
C ALA A 182 -9.02 -16.00 -8.40
N ALA A 183 -10.24 -16.44 -8.06
CA ALA A 183 -11.11 -17.17 -8.97
C ALA A 183 -11.46 -16.35 -10.22
N TYR A 184 -11.80 -15.06 -10.07
CA TYR A 184 -12.05 -14.14 -11.18
C TYR A 184 -10.85 -14.00 -12.11
N LEU A 185 -9.64 -13.80 -11.57
CA LEU A 185 -8.41 -13.66 -12.36
C LEU A 185 -8.11 -14.93 -13.16
N LEU A 186 -8.28 -16.10 -12.54
CA LEU A 186 -8.13 -17.39 -13.22
C LEU A 186 -9.12 -17.54 -14.38
N LEU A 187 -10.40 -17.25 -14.13
CA LEU A 187 -11.44 -17.33 -15.16
C LEU A 187 -11.21 -16.30 -16.28
N ARG A 188 -10.88 -15.04 -15.96
CA ARG A 188 -10.63 -14.02 -16.98
C ARG A 188 -9.41 -14.36 -17.84
N ARG A 189 -8.37 -14.96 -17.25
CA ARG A 189 -7.24 -15.48 -18.02
C ARG A 189 -7.68 -16.53 -19.03
N HIS A 190 -8.52 -17.47 -18.62
CA HIS A 190 -9.07 -18.48 -19.52
C HIS A 190 -9.88 -17.87 -20.67
N VAL A 191 -10.69 -16.84 -20.40
CA VAL A 191 -11.44 -16.13 -21.45
C VAL A 191 -10.50 -15.42 -22.43
N LEU A 192 -9.45 -14.74 -21.95
CA LEU A 192 -8.47 -14.08 -22.83
C LEU A 192 -7.75 -15.07 -23.76
N ASP A 193 -7.41 -16.26 -23.25
CA ASP A 193 -6.77 -17.29 -24.06
C ASP A 193 -7.72 -17.77 -25.18
N ALA A 194 -9.02 -17.89 -24.91
CA ALA A 194 -10.04 -18.21 -25.91
C ALA A 194 -10.25 -17.07 -26.93
N GLU A 195 -10.33 -15.81 -26.49
CA GLU A 195 -10.45 -14.63 -27.35
C GLU A 195 -9.26 -14.52 -28.33
N ARG A 196 -8.05 -14.90 -27.88
CA ARG A 196 -6.85 -14.96 -28.72
C ARG A 196 -6.91 -16.05 -29.78
N ALA A 197 -7.36 -17.25 -29.40
CA ALA A 197 -7.54 -18.34 -30.34
C ALA A 197 -8.51 -17.95 -31.47
N ALA A 198 -9.64 -17.33 -31.10
CA ALA A 198 -10.62 -16.82 -32.06
C ALA A 198 -10.03 -15.72 -32.97
N LEU A 199 -9.21 -14.81 -32.42
CA LEU A 199 -8.54 -13.78 -33.23
C LEU A 199 -7.53 -14.38 -34.24
N LEU A 200 -6.85 -15.47 -33.87
CA LEU A 200 -5.93 -16.19 -34.77
C LEU A 200 -6.70 -16.89 -35.89
N GLU A 201 -7.84 -17.51 -35.58
CA GLU A 201 -8.72 -18.12 -36.58
C GLU A 201 -9.26 -17.07 -37.57
N ALA A 202 -9.76 -15.94 -37.05
CA ALA A 202 -10.23 -14.81 -37.84
C ALA A 202 -9.14 -14.18 -38.74
N ARG A 203 -7.86 -14.34 -38.37
CA ARG A 203 -6.72 -13.96 -39.22
C ARG A 203 -6.48 -14.96 -40.34
N GLY A 204 -6.75 -16.24 -40.11
CA GLY A 204 -6.62 -17.32 -41.09
C GLY A 204 -7.68 -17.29 -42.19
N THR A 205 -8.91 -16.84 -41.89
CA THR A 205 -10.02 -16.77 -42.87
C THR A 205 -9.90 -15.60 -43.85
N GLY A 206 -9.19 -14.53 -43.47
CA GLY A 206 -9.02 -13.33 -44.30
C GLY A 206 -10.28 -12.45 -44.42
N GLU A 207 -11.33 -12.74 -43.64
CA GLU A 207 -12.61 -12.00 -43.69
C GLU A 207 -12.51 -10.58 -43.10
N HIS A 208 -11.48 -10.30 -42.29
CA HIS A 208 -11.30 -9.04 -41.62
C HIS A 208 -10.05 -8.28 -42.11
N PRO A 209 -10.16 -6.96 -42.40
CA PRO A 209 -9.00 -6.15 -42.75
C PRO A 209 -7.92 -6.16 -41.67
N SER A 210 -6.64 -6.20 -42.05
CA SER A 210 -5.51 -6.27 -41.11
C SER A 210 -5.51 -5.17 -40.05
N ARG A 211 -6.02 -3.96 -40.40
CA ARG A 211 -6.17 -2.84 -39.46
C ARG A 211 -7.15 -3.13 -38.31
N VAL A 212 -8.21 -3.91 -38.57
CA VAL A 212 -9.22 -4.31 -37.58
C VAL A 212 -8.64 -5.37 -36.66
N LEU A 213 -7.99 -6.40 -37.24
CA LEU A 213 -7.30 -7.44 -36.48
C LEU A 213 -6.19 -6.87 -35.58
N ALA A 214 -5.40 -5.92 -36.09
CA ALA A 214 -4.37 -5.24 -35.30
C ALA A 214 -4.97 -4.39 -34.16
N ARG A 215 -6.16 -3.81 -34.36
CA ARG A 215 -6.87 -3.09 -33.29
C ARG A 215 -7.39 -4.05 -32.22
N ALA A 216 -8.01 -5.15 -32.63
CA ALA A 216 -8.48 -6.20 -31.71
C ALA A 216 -7.31 -6.78 -30.90
N GLN A 217 -6.18 -7.08 -31.54
CA GLN A 217 -4.98 -7.56 -30.83
C GLN A 217 -4.51 -6.57 -29.77
N ARG A 218 -4.41 -5.27 -30.09
CA ARG A 218 -4.02 -4.24 -29.12
C ARG A 218 -4.99 -4.15 -27.93
N MET A 219 -6.29 -4.37 -28.14
CA MET A 219 -7.26 -4.38 -27.05
C MET A 219 -7.01 -5.56 -26.09
N LEU A 220 -6.79 -6.76 -26.63
CA LEU A 220 -6.48 -7.94 -25.82
C LEU A 220 -5.14 -7.79 -25.08
N ASP A 221 -4.11 -7.23 -25.73
CA ASP A 221 -2.80 -7.02 -25.09
C ASP A 221 -2.88 -5.98 -23.96
N GLN A 222 -3.69 -4.93 -24.11
CA GLN A 222 -3.94 -3.96 -23.03
C GLN A 222 -4.63 -4.60 -21.83
N GLU A 223 -5.55 -5.52 -22.08
CA GLU A 223 -6.26 -6.22 -21.03
C GLU A 223 -5.38 -7.23 -20.32
N GLU A 224 -4.55 -8.00 -21.04
CA GLU A 224 -3.56 -8.88 -20.44
C GLU A 224 -2.58 -8.10 -19.57
N ALA A 225 -2.07 -6.95 -20.05
CA ALA A 225 -1.19 -6.10 -19.27
C ALA A 225 -1.87 -5.58 -17.99
N ARG A 226 -3.19 -5.34 -18.03
CA ARG A 226 -3.96 -4.92 -16.85
C ARG A 226 -4.09 -6.08 -15.85
N LEU A 227 -4.43 -7.28 -16.30
CA LEU A 227 -4.54 -8.46 -15.44
C LEU A 227 -3.19 -8.87 -14.86
N GLY A 228 -2.10 -8.79 -15.65
CA GLY A 228 -0.74 -9.06 -15.21
C GLY A 228 -0.33 -8.15 -14.07
N ARG A 229 -0.55 -6.83 -14.20
CA ARG A 229 -0.32 -5.88 -13.09
C ARG A 229 -1.17 -6.17 -11.86
N GLN A 230 -2.41 -6.64 -12.03
CA GLN A 230 -3.30 -6.99 -10.92
C GLN A 230 -2.91 -8.31 -10.23
N ALA A 231 -2.21 -9.21 -10.93
CA ALA A 231 -1.68 -10.46 -10.42
C ALA A 231 -0.30 -10.30 -9.76
N GLU A 232 0.60 -9.49 -10.34
CA GLU A 232 1.92 -9.16 -9.75
C GLU A 232 1.81 -8.24 -8.55
N ALA A 233 0.81 -7.36 -8.54
CA ALA A 233 0.48 -6.63 -7.34
C ALA A 233 -0.12 -7.55 -6.27
N GLY A 234 -0.46 -8.82 -6.56
CA GLY A 234 -1.00 -9.86 -5.68
C GLY A 234 0.00 -10.32 -4.63
#